data_AF-A0AAU6KYL8-F1
#
_entry.id   AF-A0AAU6KYL8-F1
#
_cell.length_a   1.000
_cell.length_b   1.000
_cell.length_c   1.000
_cell.angle_alpha   90.00
_cell.angle_beta   90.00
_cell.angle_gamma   90.00
#
_symmetry.space_group_name_H-M   'P 1'
#
loop_
_entity.id
_entity.type
_entity.pdbx_description
1 polymer ?
#
loop_
_entity_poly.entity_id
_entity_poly.type
_entity_poly.pdbx_seq_one_letter_code
_entity_poly.pdbx_strand_id
1 'polypeptide(L)'
;MSAQPDHAPVPPYAPAPGAPAELLAQLRADHRADRWVPAFEQEWTAALEESRRTFSLAGLYEIVQVWQARVASAPAVDAFLASGRDETGFVDLEEIRSRRR
;
A
#
# COMPACT_ATOMS: atom_id res chain seq x y z
N MET A 1 -32.84 -21.64 21.75
CA MET A 1 -32.92 -20.28 21.18
C MET A 1 -31.49 -19.80 20.97
N SER A 2 -30.97 -19.95 19.74
CA SER A 2 -29.63 -19.47 19.38
C SER A 2 -29.80 -18.12 18.70
N ALA A 3 -29.41 -17.05 19.37
CA ALA A 3 -29.30 -15.74 18.75
C ALA A 3 -28.04 -15.76 17.88
N GLN A 4 -28.20 -15.96 16.58
CA GLN A 4 -27.15 -15.64 15.63
C GLN A 4 -27.08 -14.12 15.59
N PRO A 5 -25.94 -13.48 15.92
CA PRO A 5 -25.85 -12.04 15.78
C PRO A 5 -25.93 -11.74 14.29
N ASP A 6 -27.09 -11.20 13.89
CA ASP A 6 -27.33 -10.61 12.59
C ASP A 6 -26.13 -9.74 12.25
N HIS A 7 -25.53 -10.04 11.10
CA HIS A 7 -24.38 -9.36 10.55
C HIS A 7 -24.53 -7.84 10.74
N ALA A 8 -23.73 -7.27 11.64
CA ALA A 8 -23.51 -5.83 11.62
C ALA A 8 -23.03 -5.49 10.20
N PRO A 9 -23.59 -4.47 9.54
CA PRO A 9 -23.16 -4.09 8.20
C PRO A 9 -21.65 -3.83 8.26
N VAL A 10 -20.89 -4.64 7.53
CA VAL A 10 -19.45 -4.43 7.37
C VAL A 10 -19.32 -3.05 6.75
N PRO A 11 -18.71 -2.06 7.43
CA PRO A 11 -18.49 -0.78 6.79
C PRO A 11 -17.70 -1.06 5.50
N PRO A 12 -18.02 -0.42 4.37
CA PRO A 12 -17.39 -0.72 3.08
C PRO A 12 -15.86 -0.55 3.07
N TYR A 13 -15.31 -0.01 4.16
CA TYR A 13 -13.90 0.26 4.40
C TYR A 13 -13.18 -0.79 5.25
N ALA A 14 -13.85 -1.79 5.81
CA ALA A 14 -13.18 -2.81 6.61
C ALA A 14 -12.49 -3.85 5.70
N PRO A 15 -11.20 -4.13 5.90
CA PRO A 15 -10.50 -5.17 5.15
C PRO A 15 -11.07 -6.56 5.48
N ALA A 16 -10.90 -7.51 4.55
CA ALA A 16 -11.33 -8.89 4.77
C ALA A 16 -10.69 -9.49 6.03
N PRO A 17 -11.38 -10.41 6.73
CA PRO A 17 -10.78 -11.08 7.88
C PRO A 17 -9.45 -11.75 7.52
N GLY A 18 -8.41 -11.53 8.32
CA GLY A 18 -7.07 -12.09 8.07
C GLY A 18 -6.20 -11.29 7.08
N ALA A 19 -6.78 -10.33 6.35
CA ALA A 19 -6.05 -9.53 5.37
C ALA A 19 -4.78 -8.84 5.91
N PRO A 20 -4.70 -8.35 7.17
CA PRO A 20 -3.44 -7.81 7.71
C PRO A 20 -2.33 -8.85 7.83
N ALA A 21 -2.66 -10.10 8.20
CA ALA A 21 -1.69 -11.18 8.33
C ALA A 21 -1.20 -11.66 6.95
N GLU A 22 -2.12 -11.77 5.99
CA GLU A 22 -1.79 -12.08 4.60
C GLU A 22 -0.93 -10.98 3.97
N LEU A 23 -1.23 -9.72 4.24
CA LEU A 23 -0.41 -8.58 3.81
C LEU A 23 1.01 -8.70 4.38
N LEU A 24 1.16 -8.95 5.68
CA LEU A 24 2.47 -9.11 6.30
C LEU A 24 3.26 -10.28 5.70
N ALA A 25 2.59 -11.40 5.37
CA ALA A 25 3.21 -12.53 4.68
C ALA A 25 3.70 -12.14 3.28
N GLN A 26 2.90 -11.38 2.52
CA GLN A 26 3.29 -10.86 1.20
C GLN A 26 4.49 -9.91 1.30
N LEU A 27 4.48 -8.99 2.26
CA LEU A 27 5.60 -8.05 2.48
C LEU A 27 6.90 -8.78 2.82
N ARG A 28 6.84 -9.88 3.58
CA ARG A 28 8.02 -10.71 3.91
C ARG A 28 8.53 -11.55 2.75
N ALA A 29 7.66 -11.90 1.80
CA ALA A 29 8.04 -12.67 0.61
C ALA A 29 8.63 -11.78 -0.51
N ASP A 30 8.38 -10.47 -0.46
CA ASP A 30 8.87 -9.52 -1.46
C ASP A 30 10.39 -9.27 -1.32
N HIS A 31 11.07 -9.04 -2.45
CA HIS A 31 12.51 -8.71 -2.48
C HIS A 31 12.86 -7.40 -1.74
N ARG A 32 11.85 -6.56 -1.45
CA ARG A 32 11.96 -5.29 -0.70
C ARG A 32 11.66 -5.45 0.79
N ALA A 33 11.51 -6.68 1.30
CA ALA A 33 11.13 -6.96 2.67
C ALA A 33 11.94 -6.16 3.70
N ASP A 34 13.26 -6.06 3.54
CA ASP A 34 14.16 -5.33 4.46
C ASP A 34 13.79 -3.85 4.65
N ARG A 35 13.12 -3.24 3.66
CA ARG A 35 12.61 -1.87 3.73
C ARG A 35 11.12 -1.84 4.10
N TRP A 36 10.33 -2.74 3.53
CA TRP A 36 8.88 -2.66 3.59
C TRP A 36 8.32 -3.17 4.92
N VAL A 37 8.86 -4.27 5.45
CA VAL A 37 8.41 -4.82 6.73
C VAL A 37 8.58 -3.83 7.89
N PRO A 38 9.75 -3.22 8.13
CA PRO A 38 9.90 -2.29 9.25
C PRO A 38 9.05 -1.02 9.09
N ALA A 39 8.86 -0.53 7.85
CA ALA A 39 8.00 0.63 7.59
C ALA A 39 6.53 0.31 7.89
N PHE A 40 6.03 -0.84 7.45
CA PHE A 40 4.67 -1.30 7.76
C PHE A 40 4.47 -1.47 9.27
N GLU A 41 5.40 -2.15 9.96
CA GLU A 41 5.30 -2.39 11.40
C GLU A 41 5.30 -1.09 12.22
N GLN A 42 6.07 -0.08 11.79
CA GLN A 42 6.07 1.24 12.41
C GLN A 42 4.72 1.96 12.26
N GLU A 43 4.20 2.04 11.04
CA GLU A 43 2.90 2.68 10.76
C GLU A 43 1.76 1.92 11.47
N TRP A 44 1.78 0.59 11.43
CA TRP A 44 0.82 -0.27 12.11
C TRP A 44 0.81 -0.05 13.62
N THR A 45 1.99 0.02 14.25
CA THR A 45 2.11 0.29 15.69
C THR A 45 1.58 1.68 16.03
N ALA A 46 1.92 2.69 15.24
CA ALA A 46 1.42 4.05 15.45
C ALA A 46 -0.12 4.13 15.36
N ALA A 47 -0.72 3.48 14.36
CA ALA A 47 -2.17 3.43 14.22
C ALA A 47 -2.84 2.62 15.33
N LEU A 48 -2.23 1.53 15.81
CA LEU A 48 -2.76 0.78 16.97
C LEU A 48 -2.85 1.66 18.22
N GLU A 49 -1.82 2.45 18.50
CA GLU A 49 -1.83 3.37 19.64
C GLU A 49 -2.89 4.46 19.47
N GLU A 50 -3.03 5.01 18.25
CA GLU A 50 -4.07 6.00 17.96
C GLU A 50 -5.48 5.41 18.07
N SER A 51 -5.68 4.18 17.59
CA SER A 51 -6.94 3.45 17.74
C SER A 51 -7.31 3.24 19.20
N ARG A 52 -6.33 2.98 20.08
CA ARG A 52 -6.59 2.86 21.53
C ARG A 52 -6.98 4.20 22.17
N ARG A 53 -6.42 5.32 21.68
CA ARG A 53 -6.75 6.67 22.18
C ARG A 53 -8.12 7.16 21.72
N THR A 54 -8.46 6.87 20.47
CA THR A 54 -9.67 7.38 19.79
C THR A 54 -10.81 6.37 19.76
N PHE A 55 -10.56 5.13 20.16
CA PHE A 55 -11.49 4.00 20.04
C PHE A 55 -12.00 3.78 18.60
N SER A 56 -11.17 4.12 17.60
CA SER A 56 -11.50 4.01 16.18
C SER A 56 -10.49 3.14 15.44
N LEU A 57 -10.98 2.21 14.61
CA LEU A 57 -10.16 1.35 13.75
C LEU A 57 -9.91 1.93 12.36
N ALA A 58 -10.44 3.12 12.06
CA ALA A 58 -10.37 3.71 10.72
C ALA A 58 -8.93 3.82 10.20
N GLY A 59 -8.01 4.34 11.01
CA GLY A 59 -6.60 4.48 10.62
C GLY A 59 -5.90 3.14 10.36
N LEU A 60 -6.24 2.08 11.10
CA LEU A 60 -5.70 0.75 10.85
C LEU A 60 -6.18 0.19 9.50
N TYR A 61 -7.46 0.41 9.18
CA TYR A 61 -8.02 -0.03 7.91
C TYR A 61 -7.42 0.73 6.73
N GLU A 62 -7.20 2.04 6.87
CA GLU A 62 -6.52 2.85 5.86
C GLU A 62 -5.10 2.35 5.58
N ILE A 63 -4.31 2.06 6.62
CA ILE A 63 -2.95 1.51 6.45
C ILE A 63 -2.99 0.20 5.67
N VAL A 64 -3.89 -0.74 6.04
CA VAL A 64 -4.00 -2.02 5.33
C VAL A 64 -4.31 -1.80 3.86
N GLN A 65 -5.26 -0.91 3.54
CA GLN A 65 -5.64 -0.63 2.16
C GLN A 65 -4.49 0.01 1.36
N VAL A 66 -3.78 0.98 1.94
CA VAL A 66 -2.63 1.63 1.31
C VAL A 66 -1.53 0.62 1.00
N TRP A 67 -1.20 -0.24 1.97
CA TRP A 67 -0.16 -1.25 1.78
C TRP A 67 -0.57 -2.36 0.82
N GLN A 68 -1.84 -2.78 0.83
CA GLN A 68 -2.37 -3.69 -0.19
C GLN A 68 -2.26 -3.11 -1.60
N ALA A 69 -2.65 -1.84 -1.79
CA ALA A 69 -2.52 -1.16 -3.07
C ALA A 69 -1.06 -1.04 -3.52
N ARG A 70 -0.16 -0.79 -2.57
CA ARG A 70 1.29 -0.73 -2.81
C ARG A 70 1.85 -2.07 -3.29
N VAL A 71 1.52 -3.16 -2.60
CA VAL A 71 1.93 -4.52 -3.00
C VAL A 71 1.35 -4.89 -4.35
N ALA A 72 0.06 -4.62 -4.59
CA ALA A 72 -0.60 -4.91 -5.86
C ALA A 72 0.03 -4.14 -7.04
N SER A 73 0.51 -2.92 -6.80
CA SER A 73 1.14 -2.08 -7.83
C SER A 73 2.63 -2.40 -8.06
N ALA A 74 3.27 -3.13 -7.15
CA ALA A 74 4.71 -3.36 -7.17
C ALA A 74 5.23 -3.97 -8.48
N PRO A 75 4.61 -5.03 -9.05
CA PRO A 75 5.09 -5.61 -10.31
C PRO A 75 4.98 -4.64 -11.50
N ALA A 76 3.95 -3.79 -11.51
CA ALA A 76 3.78 -2.79 -12.56
C ALA A 76 4.86 -1.70 -12.48
N VAL A 77 5.21 -1.28 -11.26
CA VAL A 77 6.34 -0.36 -11.02
C VAL A 77 7.65 -1.03 -11.45
N ASP A 78 7.85 -2.31 -11.16
CA ASP A 78 9.06 -3.05 -11.54
C ASP A 78 9.20 -3.14 -13.06
N ALA A 79 8.11 -3.49 -13.76
CA ALA A 79 8.06 -3.52 -15.21
C ALA A 79 8.33 -2.14 -15.82
N PHE A 80 7.80 -1.08 -15.21
CA PHE A 80 8.05 0.30 -15.64
C PHE A 80 9.54 0.66 -15.49
N LEU A 81 10.15 0.42 -14.33
CA LEU A 81 11.57 0.68 -14.09
C LEU A 81 12.47 -0.15 -15.01
N ALA A 82 12.13 -1.42 -15.22
CA ALA A 82 12.87 -2.31 -16.13
C ALA A 82 12.73 -1.92 -17.60
N SER A 83 11.65 -1.24 -17.99
CA SER A 83 11.43 -0.79 -19.37
C SER A 83 12.38 0.32 -19.83
N GLY A 84 13.16 0.91 -18.91
CA GLY A 84 14.05 2.03 -19.23
C GLY A 84 13.30 3.32 -19.60
N ARG A 85 11.97 3.36 -19.42
CA ARG A 85 11.13 4.57 -19.54
C ARG A 85 11.13 5.42 -18.28
N ASP A 86 12.14 5.27 -17.43
CA ASP A 86 12.50 6.35 -16.52
C ASP A 86 13.10 7.46 -17.39
N GLU A 87 12.22 8.30 -17.95
CA GLU A 87 12.58 9.50 -18.71
C GLU A 87 13.20 10.56 -17.77
N THR A 88 14.20 10.18 -17.00
CA THR A 88 15.23 11.10 -16.47
C THR A 88 16.30 11.37 -17.52
N GLY A 89 16.04 11.05 -18.79
CA GLY A 89 16.72 11.69 -19.91
C GLY A 89 16.27 13.14 -19.94
N PHE A 90 17.14 14.04 -19.51
CA PHE A 90 16.97 15.49 -19.71
C PHE A 90 16.68 15.70 -21.20
N VAL A 91 15.43 16.01 -21.53
CA VAL A 91 15.10 16.44 -22.89
C VAL A 91 15.64 17.85 -23.00
N ASP A 92 16.76 18.00 -23.70
CA ASP A 92 17.29 19.31 -24.02
C ASP A 92 16.26 20.05 -24.90
N LEU A 93 15.60 21.05 -24.31
CA LEU A 93 14.63 21.89 -25.01
C LEU A 93 15.25 22.61 -26.21
N GLU A 94 16.57 22.76 -26.25
CA GLU A 94 17.31 23.36 -27.36
C GLU A 94 17.34 22.41 -28.59
N GLU A 95 17.47 21.10 -28.38
CA GLU A 95 17.42 20.08 -29.45
C GLU A 95 16.02 20.02 -30.10
N ILE A 96 14.95 20.18 -29.31
CA ILE A 96 13.58 20.22 -29.84
C ILE A 96 13.35 21.47 -30.69
N ARG A 97 13.94 22.60 -30.31
CA ARG A 97 13.76 23.88 -31.03
C ARG A 97 14.58 23.93 -32.32
N SER A 98 15.73 23.27 -32.39
CA SER A 98 16.58 23.26 -33.59
C SER A 98 15.98 22.40 -34.71
N ARG A 99 15.31 21.28 -34.40
CA ARG A 99 14.61 20.45 -35.40
C ARG A 99 13.39 21.10 -36.05
N ARG A 100 12.95 22.26 -35.54
CA ARG A 100 11.77 22.99 -36.03
C ARG A 100 12.10 24.18 -36.94
N ARG A 101 13.37 24.37 -37.32
CA ARG A 101 13.81 25.39 -38.28
C ARG A 101 14.30 24.78 -39.59
#